data_AF-E2NHF7-F1
#
_entry.id   AF-E2NHF7-F1
#
_cell.length_a   1.000
_cell.length_b   1.000
_cell.length_c   1.000
_cell.angle_alpha   90.00
_cell.angle_beta   90.00
_cell.angle_gamma   90.00
#
_symmetry.space_group_name_H-M   'P 1'
#
loop_
_entity.id
_entity.type
_entity.pdbx_description
1 polymer ?
#
loop_
_entity_poly.entity_id
_entity_poly.type
_entity_poly.pdbx_seq_one_letter_code
_entity_poly.pdbx_strand_id
1 'polypeptide(L)'
;MEQMIRLYCRKKEGNETLCPQCREVLEYAHARLSRCPFGEKKGTCRLCTIHCYKPEMRERMREIMRWAGPRMLLYHPVAAIRHLWQEYIRKQ
;
A
#
# COMPACT_ATOMS: atom_id res chain seq x y z
N MET A 1 0.05 4.13 0.59
CA MET A 1 -0.44 2.86 1.18
C MET A 1 -1.45 3.11 2.30
N GLU A 2 -1.16 3.95 3.28
CA GLU A 2 -2.10 4.27 4.37
C GLU A 2 -3.49 4.69 3.87
N GLN A 3 -3.53 5.58 2.87
CA GLN A 3 -4.78 6.01 2.22
C GLN A 3 -5.56 4.85 1.59
N MET A 4 -4.86 3.85 1.03
CA MET A 4 -5.48 2.66 0.45
C MET A 4 -6.15 1.79 1.51
N ILE A 5 -5.47 1.59 2.65
CA ILE A 5 -5.99 0.80 3.77
C ILE A 5 -7.21 1.50 4.38
N ARG A 6 -7.15 2.83 4.58
CA ARG A 6 -8.29 3.62 5.06
C ARG A 6 -9.47 3.56 4.10
N LEU A 7 -9.23 3.69 2.79
CA LEU A 7 -10.26 3.60 1.77
C LEU A 7 -10.91 2.20 1.76
N TYR A 8 -10.10 1.15 1.82
CA TYR A 8 -10.56 -0.23 1.89
C TYR A 8 -11.46 -0.46 3.11
N CYS A 9 -11.00 -0.07 4.30
CA CYS A 9 -11.76 -0.22 5.54
C CYS A 9 -13.10 0.51 5.48
N ARG A 10 -13.12 1.74 4.95
CA ARG A 10 -14.35 2.54 4.88
C ARG A 10 -15.34 2.09 3.83
N LYS A 11 -14.84 1.73 2.65
CA LYS A 11 -15.69 1.51 1.46
C LYS A 11 -15.93 0.03 1.15
N LYS A 12 -15.03 -0.88 1.50
CA LYS A 12 -15.25 -2.32 1.35
C LYS A 12 -15.80 -2.96 2.62
N GLU A 13 -15.23 -2.65 3.78
CA GLU A 13 -15.72 -3.22 5.05
C GLU A 13 -16.87 -2.42 5.67
N GLY A 14 -17.13 -1.20 5.19
CA GLY A 14 -18.27 -0.37 5.65
C GLY A 14 -18.07 0.27 7.03
N ASN A 15 -16.84 0.24 7.57
CA ASN A 15 -16.55 0.83 8.87
C ASN A 15 -16.37 2.35 8.77
N GLU A 16 -16.93 3.12 9.70
CA GLU A 16 -16.72 4.59 9.72
C GLU A 16 -15.27 4.95 10.08
N THR A 17 -14.66 4.17 10.96
CA THR A 17 -13.29 4.32 11.46
C THR A 17 -12.43 3.12 11.08
N LEU A 18 -11.11 3.24 11.28
CA LEU A 18 -10.18 2.17 10.95
C LEU A 18 -10.39 0.99 11.92
N CYS A 19 -10.90 -0.12 11.40
CA CYS A 19 -11.14 -1.32 12.17
C CYS A 19 -9.83 -1.89 12.74
N PRO A 20 -9.89 -2.72 13.81
CA PRO A 20 -8.70 -3.28 14.44
C PRO A 20 -7.80 -4.04 13.45
N GLN A 21 -8.41 -4.74 12.50
CA GLN A 21 -7.66 -5.54 11.54
C GLN A 21 -6.93 -4.68 10.48
N CYS A 22 -7.58 -3.64 9.96
CA CYS A 22 -6.94 -2.68 9.06
C CYS A 22 -5.87 -1.85 9.78
N ARG A 23 -6.06 -1.57 11.07
CA ARG A 23 -5.05 -0.94 11.92
C ARG A 23 -3.82 -1.83 12.09
N GLU A 24 -4.02 -3.12 12.38
CA GLU A 24 -2.92 -4.07 12.50
C GLU A 24 -2.07 -4.14 11.21
N VAL A 25 -2.71 -4.18 10.04
CA VAL A 25 -1.99 -4.16 8.75
C VAL A 25 -1.19 -2.87 8.57
N LEU A 26 -1.76 -1.73 8.96
CA LEU A 26 -1.11 -0.42 8.86
C LEU A 26 0.11 -0.34 9.79
N GLU A 27 -0.05 -0.70 11.05
CA GLU A 27 1.02 -0.73 12.05
C GLU A 27 2.12 -1.71 11.66
N TYR A 28 1.73 -2.89 11.16
CA TYR A 28 2.67 -3.88 10.65
C TYR A 28 3.51 -3.32 9.49
N ALA A 29 2.87 -2.65 8.53
CA ALA A 29 3.57 -2.04 7.41
C ALA A 29 4.55 -0.95 7.88
N HIS A 30 4.15 -0.08 8.81
CA HIS A 30 5.00 0.95 9.39
C HIS A 30 6.19 0.36 10.15
N ALA A 31 5.96 -0.66 10.98
CA ALA A 31 7.01 -1.35 11.72
C ALA A 31 8.04 -2.05 10.80
N ARG A 32 7.60 -2.53 9.62
CA ARG A 32 8.51 -3.10 8.61
C ARG A 32 9.27 -2.04 7.83
N LEU A 33 8.65 -0.89 7.56
CA LEU A 33 9.32 0.23 6.89
C LEU A 33 10.39 0.85 7.77
N SER A 34 10.13 1.04 9.07
CA SER A 34 11.09 1.62 10.02
C SER A 34 12.33 0.75 10.21
N ARG A 35 12.21 -0.57 10.04
CA ARG A 35 13.32 -1.54 10.14
C ARG A 35 13.88 -1.94 8.77
N CYS A 36 13.52 -1.24 7.70
CA CYS A 36 13.91 -1.66 6.36
C CYS A 36 15.39 -1.31 6.09
N PRO A 37 16.24 -2.27 5.72
CA PRO A 37 17.66 -2.01 5.46
C PRO A 37 17.88 -1.10 4.23
N PHE A 38 16.89 -1.03 3.33
CA PHE A 38 16.94 -0.20 2.13
C PHE A 38 16.51 1.26 2.36
N GLY A 39 15.91 1.57 3.51
CA GLY A 39 15.47 2.93 3.87
C GLY A 39 14.64 3.62 2.78
N GLU A 40 14.92 4.91 2.56
CA GLU A 40 14.25 5.74 1.54
C GLU A 40 14.70 5.49 0.10
N LYS A 41 15.85 4.83 -0.10
CA LYS A 41 16.33 4.44 -1.45
C LYS A 41 15.55 3.25 -2.03
N LYS A 42 14.60 2.72 -1.26
CA LYS A 42 13.77 1.58 -1.63
C LYS A 42 12.77 1.95 -2.74
N GLY A 43 12.70 1.08 -3.76
CA GLY A 43 11.63 1.10 -4.75
C GLY A 43 10.31 0.54 -4.20
N THR A 44 9.55 -0.16 -5.03
CA THR A 44 8.32 -0.81 -4.57
C THR A 44 8.65 -2.11 -3.80
N CYS A 45 7.91 -2.42 -2.73
CA CYS A 45 8.08 -3.67 -1.97
C CYS A 45 7.95 -4.94 -2.83
N ARG A 46 7.32 -4.84 -4.01
CA ARG A 46 7.21 -5.94 -4.98
C ARG A 46 8.57 -6.32 -5.58
N LEU A 47 9.48 -5.36 -5.73
CA LEU A 47 10.80 -5.54 -6.34
C LEU A 47 11.90 -5.76 -5.29
N CYS A 48 11.56 -5.83 -4.00
CA CYS A 48 12.55 -6.10 -2.97
C CYS A 48 13.08 -7.52 -3.10
N THR A 49 14.40 -7.66 -2.98
CA THR A 49 15.10 -8.94 -2.95
C THR A 49 14.91 -9.70 -1.65
N ILE A 50 14.48 -9.04 -0.57
CA ILE A 50 14.26 -9.65 0.74
C ILE A 50 12.77 -9.93 1.00
N HIS A 51 12.49 -11.10 1.57
CA HIS A 51 11.17 -11.47 2.07
C HIS A 51 11.00 -11.02 3.53
N CYS A 52 10.53 -9.78 3.71
CA CYS A 52 10.34 -9.19 5.05
C CYS A 52 8.90 -9.32 5.61
N TYR A 53 7.92 -9.64 4.77
CA TYR A 53 6.51 -9.75 5.17
C TYR A 53 6.14 -11.20 5.49
N LYS A 54 5.36 -11.40 6.56
CA LYS A 54 4.67 -12.66 6.80
C LYS A 54 3.73 -12.98 5.62
N PRO A 55 3.60 -14.25 5.19
CA PRO A 55 2.77 -14.63 4.05
C PRO A 55 1.32 -14.11 4.15
N GLU A 56 0.69 -14.28 5.31
CA GLU A 56 -0.69 -13.83 5.59
C GLU A 56 -0.83 -12.31 5.44
N MET A 57 0.07 -11.55 6.07
CA MET A 57 0.07 -10.08 5.97
C MET A 57 0.34 -9.60 4.54
N ARG A 58 1.18 -10.32 3.80
CA ARG A 58 1.45 -10.02 2.37
C ARG A 58 0.21 -10.23 1.52
N GLU A 59 -0.55 -11.29 1.78
CA GLU A 59 -1.79 -11.59 1.08
C GLU A 59 -2.85 -10.54 1.35
N ARG A 60 -3.04 -10.18 2.62
CA ARG A 60 -3.96 -9.12 3.02
C ARG A 60 -3.60 -7.77 2.39
N MET A 61 -2.31 -7.44 2.38
CA MET A 61 -1.81 -6.25 1.70
C MET A 61 -2.09 -6.28 0.18
N ARG A 62 -1.93 -7.43 -0.47
CA ARG A 62 -2.27 -7.60 -1.90
C ARG A 62 -3.75 -7.43 -2.15
N GLU A 63 -4.61 -7.95 -1.29
CA GLU A 63 -6.06 -7.77 -1.41
C GLU A 63 -6.44 -6.29 -1.34
N ILE A 64 -5.91 -5.58 -0.34
CA ILE A 64 -6.11 -4.13 -0.19
C ILE A 64 -5.59 -3.40 -1.42
N MET A 65 -4.38 -3.71 -1.90
CA MET A 65 -3.82 -3.08 -3.09
C MET A 65 -4.64 -3.35 -4.35
N ARG A 66 -5.11 -4.59 -4.56
CA ARG A 66 -5.92 -4.98 -5.72
C ARG A 66 -7.29 -4.28 -5.72
N TRP A 67 -7.88 -4.10 -4.54
CA TRP A 67 -9.18 -3.45 -4.42
C TRP A 67 -9.07 -1.92 -4.45
N ALA A 68 -8.19 -1.34 -3.62
CA ALA A 68 -8.04 0.10 -3.46
C ALA A 68 -7.17 0.74 -4.55
N GLY A 69 -6.24 0.01 -5.17
CA GLY A 69 -5.35 0.49 -6.23
C GLY A 69 -6.07 1.19 -7.39
N PRO A 70 -6.91 0.48 -8.16
CA PRO A 70 -7.66 1.09 -9.25
C PRO A 70 -8.65 2.16 -8.77
N ARG A 71 -9.13 2.05 -7.53
CA ARG A 71 -10.08 3.01 -6.95
C ARG A 71 -9.40 4.29 -6.46
N MET A 72 -8.12 4.25 -6.11
CA MET A 72 -7.38 5.48 -5.75
C MET A 72 -7.29 6.47 -6.91
N LEU A 73 -7.28 6.01 -8.16
CA LEU A 73 -7.36 6.88 -9.35
C LEU A 73 -8.64 7.74 -9.37
N LEU A 74 -9.74 7.22 -8.84
CA LEU A 74 -11.03 7.93 -8.77
C LEU A 74 -11.09 8.95 -7.64
N TYR A 75 -10.39 8.70 -6.52
CA TYR A 75 -10.42 9.58 -5.33
C TYR A 75 -9.26 10.58 -5.28
N HIS A 76 -8.11 10.27 -5.89
CA HIS A 76 -6.92 11.13 -5.93
C HIS A 76 -6.32 11.16 -7.36
N PRO A 77 -7.00 11.79 -8.34
CA PRO A 77 -6.59 11.79 -9.74
C PRO A 77 -5.16 12.31 -9.95
N VAL A 78 -4.76 13.37 -9.23
CA VAL A 78 -3.43 13.98 -9.37
C VAL A 78 -2.30 13.06 -8.89
N ALA A 79 -2.51 12.35 -7.76
CA ALA A 79 -1.51 11.43 -7.22
C ALA A 79 -1.29 10.22 -8.14
N ALA A 80 -2.36 9.75 -8.77
CA ALA A 80 -2.30 8.61 -9.67
C ALA A 80 -1.69 8.95 -11.04
N ILE A 81 -1.97 10.14 -11.59
CA ILE A 81 -1.28 10.64 -12.80
C ILE A 81 0.22 10.78 -12.52
N ARG A 82 0.60 11.35 -11.37
CA ARG A 82 2.03 11.50 -11.01
C ARG A 82 2.73 10.14 -10.88
N HIS A 83 2.05 9.13 -10.36
CA HIS A 83 2.63 7.79 -10.20
C HIS A 83 2.78 7.06 -11.55
N LEU A 84 1.78 7.15 -12.42
CA LEU A 84 1.85 6.62 -13.79
C LEU A 84 2.96 7.31 -14.60
N TRP A 85 3.13 8.62 -14.44
CA TRP A 85 4.18 9.38 -15.11
C TRP A 85 5.58 8.96 -14.62
N GLN A 86 5.75 8.75 -13.30
CA GLN A 86 7.01 8.28 -12.74
C GLN A 86 7.38 6.85 -13.20
N GLU A 87 6.39 5.96 -13.35
CA GLU A 87 6.63 4.63 -13.96
C GLU A 87 6.94 4.71 -15.46
N TYR A 88 6.33 5.66 -16.19
CA TYR A 88 6.59 5.88 -17.62
C TYR A 88 8.00 6.43 -17.88
N ILE A 89 8.48 7.38 -17.06
CA ILE A 89 9.83 7.97 -17.19
C ILE A 89 10.93 6.97 -16.83
N ARG A 90 10.72 6.05 -15.88
CA ARG A 90 11.75 5.05 -15.48
C ARG A 90 11.92 3.89 -16.46
N LYS A 91 11.17 3.88 -17.57
CA LYS A 91 11.28 2.89 -18.65
C LYS A 91 12.05 3.39 -19.89
N GLN A 92 12.58 4.60 -19.87
CA GLN A 92 13.59 5.08 -20.83
C GLN A 92 14.98 5.04 -20.21
#